data_AF-A0AAQ6IIK0-F1
#
_entry.id   AF-A0AAQ6IIK0-F1
#
_cell.length_a   1.000
_cell.length_b   1.000
_cell.length_c   1.000
_cell.angle_alpha   90.00
_cell.angle_beta   90.00
_cell.angle_gamma   90.00
#
_symmetry.space_group_name_H-M   'P 1'
#
loop_
_entity.id
_entity.type
_entity.pdbx_description
1 polymer ?
#
loop_
_entity_poly.entity_id
_entity_poly.type
_entity_poly.pdbx_seq_one_letter_code
_entity_poly.pdbx_strand_id
1 'polypeptide(L)' 'MDSNNHAEGVHYDRWNEDNINMNVEATQSTTMRIYNRLCIGKTGIAVKTAGALAAFVSIYIIGYVTGYYVHRCG' A
#
# COMPACT_ATOMS: atom_id res chain seq x y z
N MET A 1 -11.86 -28.77 -61.07
CA MET A 1 -11.39 -29.61 -59.93
C MET A 1 -10.74 -28.64 -58.97
N ASP A 2 -11.54 -28.12 -58.06
CA ASP A 2 -11.15 -27.10 -57.08
C ASP A 2 -10.76 -27.83 -55.79
N SER A 3 -9.46 -28.00 -55.57
CA SER A 3 -8.94 -28.55 -54.32
C SER A 3 -9.02 -27.48 -53.24
N ASN A 4 -10.16 -27.44 -52.54
CA ASN A 4 -10.30 -26.79 -51.24
C ASN A 4 -9.49 -27.58 -50.20
N ASN A 5 -8.18 -27.34 -50.15
CA ASN A 5 -7.38 -27.74 -49.01
C ASN A 5 -7.66 -26.74 -47.89
N HIS A 6 -8.55 -27.14 -46.98
CA HIS A 6 -8.69 -26.52 -45.67
C HIS A 6 -7.38 -26.76 -44.93
N ALA A 7 -6.38 -25.94 -45.24
CA ALA A 7 -5.15 -25.89 -44.47
C ALA A 7 -5.54 -25.31 -43.13
N GLU A 8 -5.71 -26.19 -42.14
CA GLU A 8 -5.74 -25.83 -40.73
C GLU A 8 -4.37 -25.22 -40.38
N GLY A 9 -4.19 -23.98 -40.81
CA GLY A 9 -3.09 -23.14 -40.38
C GLY A 9 -3.36 -22.83 -38.94
N VAL A 10 -2.56 -23.42 -38.05
CA VAL A 10 -2.51 -23.07 -36.63
C VAL A 10 -2.43 -21.55 -36.57
N HIS A 11 -3.55 -20.91 -36.23
CA HIS A 11 -3.63 -19.46 -36.22
C HIS A 11 -2.98 -19.04 -34.91
N TYR A 12 -1.69 -18.76 -34.97
CA TYR A 12 -1.02 -18.10 -33.87
C TYR A 12 -1.62 -16.71 -33.77
N ASP A 13 -2.22 -16.38 -32.63
CA ASP A 13 -2.54 -15.00 -32.30
C ASP A 13 -1.25 -14.20 -32.44
N ARG A 14 -1.14 -13.50 -33.57
CA ARG A 14 0.00 -12.65 -33.86
C ARG A 14 0.02 -11.60 -32.77
N TRP A 15 1.11 -11.56 -32.01
CA TRP A 15 1.35 -10.55 -30.99
C TRP A 15 0.99 -9.17 -31.54
N ASN A 16 -0.10 -8.60 -31.02
CA ASN A 16 -0.68 -7.36 -31.51
C ASN A 16 -0.34 -6.25 -30.51
N GLU A 17 0.39 -5.23 -30.94
CA GLU A 17 0.84 -4.18 -30.02
C GLU A 17 -0.34 -3.43 -29.37
N ASP A 18 -1.51 -3.40 -30.02
CA ASP A 18 -2.73 -2.81 -29.45
C ASP A 18 -3.35 -3.65 -28.32
N ASN A 19 -2.98 -4.94 -28.19
CA ASN A 19 -3.42 -5.79 -27.08
C ASN A 19 -2.52 -5.69 -25.83
N ILE A 20 -1.37 -5.01 -25.95
CA ILE A 20 -0.42 -4.81 -24.85
C ILE A 20 -0.76 -3.50 -24.13
N ASN A 21 -2.03 -3.38 -23.75
CA ASN A 21 -2.44 -2.39 -22.76
C ASN A 21 -2.00 -2.91 -21.39
N MET A 22 -0.72 -2.72 -21.07
CA MET A 22 -0.24 -2.90 -19.71
C MET A 22 -0.62 -1.64 -18.94
N ASN A 23 -1.87 -1.56 -18.50
CA ASN A 23 -2.38 -0.45 -17.71
C ASN A 23 -1.71 -0.45 -16.32
N VAL A 24 -0.49 0.08 -16.25
CA VAL A 24 0.23 0.29 -14.99
C VAL A 24 -0.54 1.28 -14.10
N GLU A 25 -1.36 2.17 -14.68
CA GLU A 25 -2.24 3.06 -13.94
C GLU A 25 -3.42 2.34 -13.25
N ALA A 26 -3.90 1.21 -13.78
CA ALA A 26 -4.88 0.36 -13.07
C ALA A 26 -4.25 -0.42 -11.90
N THR A 27 -2.94 -0.67 -11.95
CA THR A 27 -2.22 -1.40 -10.90
C THR A 27 -1.66 -0.47 -9.82
N GLN A 28 -1.63 0.84 -10.04
CA GLN A 28 -1.42 1.78 -8.94
C GLN A 28 -2.73 1.92 -8.16
N SER A 29 -3.03 0.88 -7.36
CA SER A 29 -4.23 0.85 -6.54
C SER A 29 -4.32 2.14 -5.71
N THR A 30 -5.54 2.61 -5.49
CA THR A 30 -5.81 3.74 -4.59
C THR A 30 -5.07 3.60 -3.27
N THR A 31 -4.90 2.37 -2.79
CA THR A 31 -4.08 1.99 -1.63
C THR A 31 -2.62 2.39 -1.75
N MET A 32 -1.99 2.15 -2.91
CA MET A 32 -0.59 2.53 -3.16
C MET A 32 -0.43 4.05 -3.22
N ARG A 33 -1.40 4.76 -3.78
CA ARG A 33 -1.42 6.23 -3.82
C ARG A 33 -1.58 6.84 -2.42
N ILE A 34 -2.45 6.26 -1.59
CA ILE A 34 -2.66 6.64 -0.19
C ILE A 34 -1.40 6.35 0.63
N TYR A 35 -0.80 5.17 0.46
CA TYR A 35 0.45 4.79 1.12
C TYR A 35 1.58 5.76 0.78
N ASN A 36 1.75 6.11 -0.50
CA ASN A 36 2.79 7.05 -0.92
C ASN A 36 2.57 8.44 -0.29
N ARG A 37 1.30 8.90 -0.22
CA ARG A 37 0.95 10.19 0.39
C ARG A 37 1.16 10.21 1.91
N LEU A 38 0.85 9.11 2.59
CA LEU A 38 0.93 8.99 4.05
C LEU A 38 2.31 8.61 4.55
N CYS A 39 3.11 7.85 3.79
CA CYS A 39 4.40 7.33 4.25
C CYS A 39 5.62 8.01 3.62
N ILE A 40 5.50 8.58 2.41
CA ILE A 40 6.65 9.12 1.66
C ILE A 40 6.60 10.66 1.57
N GLY A 41 5.41 11.28 1.73
CA GLY A 41 5.25 12.73 1.79
C GLY A 41 5.49 13.37 3.17
N LYS A 42 5.36 14.70 3.26
CA LYS A 42 5.41 15.49 4.52
C LYS A 42 4.47 14.95 5.61
N THR A 43 3.38 14.31 5.20
CA THR A 43 2.40 13.63 6.04
C THR A 43 3.01 12.46 6.83
N GLY A 44 4.00 11.74 6.28
CA GLY A 44 4.66 10.63 6.97
C GLY A 44 5.50 11.08 8.14
N ILE A 45 6.17 12.23 8.01
CA ILE A 45 6.88 12.87 9.12
C ILE A 45 5.88 13.26 10.21
N ALA A 46 4.76 13.90 9.83
CA ALA A 46 3.73 14.29 10.79
C ALA A 46 3.14 13.09 11.55
N VAL A 47 2.83 11.99 10.87
CA VAL A 47 2.31 10.76 11.48
C VAL A 47 3.34 10.13 12.43
N LYS A 48 4.61 10.07 12.02
CA LYS A 48 5.69 9.55 12.86
C LYS A 48 5.89 10.38 14.12
N THR A 49 5.88 11.71 14.00
CA THR A 49 5.99 12.63 15.14
C THR A 49 4.78 12.51 16.07
N ALA A 50 3.56 12.47 15.52
CA ALA A 50 2.34 12.29 16.31
C ALA A 50 2.35 10.96 17.07
N GLY A 51 2.75 9.87 16.43
CA GLY A 51 2.90 8.56 17.06
C GLY A 51 3.93 8.56 18.20
N ALA A 52 5.10 9.18 17.97
CA ALA A 52 6.13 9.30 19.00
C ALA A 52 5.62 10.11 20.22
N LEU A 53 4.96 11.24 19.97
CA LEU A 53 4.36 12.06 21.03
C LEU A 53 3.31 11.28 21.83
N ALA A 54 2.43 10.55 21.15
CA ALA A 54 1.42 9.71 21.82
C ALA A 54 2.05 8.64 22.72
N ALA A 55 3.14 8.00 22.27
CA ALA A 55 3.87 7.03 23.08
C ALA A 55 4.49 7.66 24.33
N PHE A 56 5.14 8.84 24.18
CA PHE A 56 5.71 9.57 25.31
C PHE A 56 4.66 9.96 26.35
N VAL A 57 3.51 10.49 25.91
CA VAL A 57 2.39 10.83 26.80
C VAL A 57 1.86 9.59 27.51
N SER A 58 1.74 8.47 26.80
CA SER A 58 1.25 7.21 27.39
C SER A 58 2.16 6.72 28.51
N ILE A 59 3.48 6.71 28.28
CA ILE A 59 4.47 6.32 29.29
C ILE A 59 4.43 7.27 30.49
N TYR A 60 4.30 8.58 30.25
CA TYR A 60 4.19 9.57 31.32
C TYR A 60 2.96 9.31 32.21
N ILE A 61 1.80 9.07 31.61
CA ILE A 61 0.56 8.78 32.35
C ILE A 61 0.73 7.49 33.17
N ILE A 62 1.25 6.42 32.58
CA ILE A 62 1.48 5.15 33.28
C ILE A 62 2.41 5.35 34.48
N GLY A 63 3.53 6.07 34.28
CA GLY A 63 4.49 6.37 35.34
C GLY A 63 3.88 7.22 36.45
N TYR A 64 3.11 8.26 36.09
CA TYR A 64 2.41 9.13 37.04
C TYR A 64 1.43 8.34 37.90
N VAL A 65 0.60 7.52 37.25
CA VAL A 65 -0.38 6.68 37.93
C VAL A 65 0.31 5.67 38.86
N THR A 66 1.36 5.00 38.37
CA THR A 66 2.13 4.03 39.15
C THR A 66 2.78 4.69 40.36
N GLY A 67 3.46 5.82 40.16
CA GLY A 67 4.07 6.59 41.25
C GLY A 67 3.04 7.09 42.26
N TYR A 68 1.88 7.55 41.80
CA TYR A 68 0.78 7.97 42.66
C TYR A 68 0.27 6.82 43.53
N TYR A 69 0.06 5.64 42.95
CA TYR A 69 -0.38 4.47 43.70
C TYR A 69 0.67 3.97 44.68
N VAL A 70 1.96 3.95 44.30
CA VAL A 70 3.05 3.57 45.21
C VAL A 70 3.17 4.55 46.39
N HIS A 71 3.07 5.85 46.13
CA HIS A 71 3.23 6.88 47.17
C HIS A 71 1.99 7.03 48.07
N ARG A 72 0.82 6.58 47.60
CA ARG A 72 -0.45 6.61 48.36
C ARG A 72 -0.77 5.30 49.07
N CYS A 73 -0.23 4.18 48.60
CA CYS A 73 -0.41 2.85 49.21
C CYS A 73 0.80 2.39 50.06
N GLY A 74 1.81 3.24 50.24
CA GLY A 74 2.90 3.06 51.21
C GLY A 74 2.71 3.98 52.40
#